data_AF-A0A920UU35-F1
#
_entry.id   AF-A0A920UU35-F1
#
_cell.length_a   1.000
_cell.length_b   1.000
_cell.length_c   1.000
_cell.angle_alpha   90.00
_cell.angle_beta   90.00
_cell.angle_gamma   90.00
#
_symmetry.space_group_name_H-M   'P 1'
#
loop_
_entity.id
_entity.type
_entity.pdbx_description
1 polymer ?
#
loop_
_entity_poly.entity_id
_entity_poly.type
_entity_poly.pdbx_seq_one_letter_code
_entity_poly.pdbx_strand_id
1 'polypeptide(L)'
;MSCPVVAIDIPSGLSANTGKCLGVAVEADLTVSFIGMKQGLLTYQGRDYCGEIVFDNLEVPDDVYTGKSSPVPSAIRIDINDVTRHFLPRRKSSHKGNHGHVVVMGGDYG
;
A
#
# COMPACT_ATOMS: atom_id res chain seq x y z
N MET A 1 -0.71 32.49 6.15
CA MET A 1 0.11 31.32 6.54
C MET A 1 -0.79 30.11 6.45
N SER A 2 -0.38 29.05 5.75
CA SER A 2 -1.08 27.75 5.83
C SER A 2 -0.74 27.09 7.16
N CYS A 3 -1.73 26.45 7.78
CA CYS A 3 -1.53 25.61 8.95
C CYS A 3 -1.40 24.16 8.47
N PRO A 4 -0.52 23.33 9.05
CA PRO A 4 -0.49 21.91 8.75
C PRO A 4 -1.85 21.25 8.98
N VAL A 5 -2.28 20.40 8.05
CA VAL A 5 -3.55 19.67 8.08
C VAL A 5 -3.28 18.20 8.39
N VAL A 6 -3.83 17.71 9.49
CA VAL A 6 -3.76 16.31 9.88
C VAL A 6 -5.14 15.67 9.71
N ALA A 7 -5.23 14.65 8.86
CA ALA A 7 -6.40 13.82 8.72
C ALA A 7 -6.37 12.65 9.71
N ILE A 8 -7.52 12.39 10.33
CA ILE A 8 -7.72 11.29 11.26
C ILE A 8 -8.50 10.21 10.51
N ASP A 9 -7.90 9.04 10.39
CA ASP A 9 -8.33 7.84 9.68
C ASP A 9 -8.30 7.90 8.13
N ILE A 10 -8.96 8.91 7.56
CA ILE A 10 -9.05 9.14 6.12
C ILE A 10 -9.28 10.64 5.92
N PRO A 11 -8.67 11.30 4.91
CA PRO A 11 -9.03 12.67 4.60
C PRO A 11 -10.52 12.77 4.29
N SER A 12 -11.21 13.68 4.98
CA SER A 12 -12.66 13.84 4.84
C SER A 12 -13.02 14.11 3.38
N GLY A 13 -13.98 13.36 2.84
CA GLY A 13 -14.40 13.45 1.44
C GLY A 13 -13.67 12.50 0.49
N LEU A 14 -12.67 11.75 0.96
CA LEU A 14 -12.01 10.70 0.18
C LEU A 14 -12.67 9.33 0.44
N SER A 15 -12.86 8.54 -0.60
CA SER A 15 -13.35 7.16 -0.48
C SER A 15 -12.28 6.25 0.12
N ALA A 16 -12.53 5.69 1.30
CA ALA A 16 -11.66 4.72 1.96
C ALA A 16 -11.39 3.42 1.17
N ASN A 17 -12.26 3.06 0.23
CA ASN A 17 -12.11 1.82 -0.55
C ASN A 17 -11.36 2.03 -1.86
N THR A 18 -11.55 3.18 -2.50
CA THR A 18 -11.11 3.40 -3.89
C THR A 18 -10.11 4.53 -4.05
N GLY A 19 -9.96 5.38 -3.04
CA GLY A 19 -9.13 6.58 -3.11
C GLY A 19 -9.71 7.65 -4.02
N LYS A 20 -10.99 7.55 -4.42
CA LYS A 20 -11.68 8.57 -5.22
C LYS A 20 -12.16 9.72 -4.33
N CYS A 21 -11.94 10.95 -4.77
CA CYS A 21 -12.55 12.14 -4.19
C CYS A 21 -14.07 12.14 -4.44
N LEU A 22 -14.86 12.22 -3.38
CA LEU A 22 -16.33 12.17 -3.40
C LEU A 22 -16.93 13.58 -3.58
N GLY A 23 -16.40 14.34 -4.52
CA GLY A 23 -16.79 15.71 -4.85
C GLY A 23 -15.78 16.75 -4.35
N VAL A 24 -15.52 16.76 -3.06
CA VAL A 24 -14.45 17.56 -2.43
C VAL A 24 -13.79 16.71 -1.35
N ALA A 25 -12.46 16.79 -1.23
CA ALA A 25 -11.71 16.10 -0.21
C ALA A 25 -10.67 17.02 0.42
N VAL A 26 -10.38 16.79 1.70
CA VAL A 26 -9.30 17.46 2.42
C VAL A 26 -7.97 16.98 1.87
N GLU A 27 -7.10 17.91 1.48
CA GLU A 27 -5.68 17.63 1.21
C GLU A 27 -4.92 17.76 2.53
N ALA A 28 -4.42 16.64 3.03
CA ALA A 28 -3.73 16.56 4.32
C ALA A 28 -2.21 16.51 4.12
N ASP A 29 -1.47 17.14 5.02
CA ASP A 29 -0.02 16.97 5.10
C ASP A 29 0.37 15.63 5.75
N LEU A 30 -0.51 15.12 6.64
CA LEU A 30 -0.35 13.86 7.36
C LEU A 30 -1.72 13.19 7.56
N THR A 31 -1.82 11.89 7.38
CA THR A 31 -2.98 11.06 7.72
C THR A 31 -2.58 9.98 8.71
N VAL A 32 -3.28 9.88 9.84
CA VAL A 32 -3.11 8.78 10.80
C VAL A 32 -4.27 7.79 10.63
N SER A 33 -3.99 6.58 10.14
CA SER A 33 -4.97 5.51 9.95
C SER A 33 -4.98 4.54 11.13
N PHE A 34 -6.17 4.12 11.58
CA PHE A 34 -6.31 3.24 12.74
C PHE A 34 -6.73 1.84 12.38
N ILE A 35 -6.24 0.84 13.14
CA ILE A 35 -6.65 -0.56 13.15
C ILE A 35 -6.41 -1.30 11.83
N GLY A 36 -6.80 -0.76 10.67
CA GLY A 36 -6.43 -1.27 9.36
C GLY A 36 -5.98 -0.15 8.44
N MET A 37 -5.18 -0.52 7.44
CA MET A 37 -4.83 0.34 6.31
C MET A 37 -5.93 0.28 5.25
N LYS A 38 -6.60 1.41 5.03
CA LYS A 38 -7.67 1.53 4.03
C LYS A 38 -7.05 1.60 2.62
N GLN A 39 -7.60 0.87 1.66
CA GLN A 39 -7.08 0.83 0.28
C GLN A 39 -7.03 2.24 -0.35
N GLY A 40 -8.02 3.06 -0.04
CA GLY A 40 -8.16 4.42 -0.55
C GLY A 40 -7.07 5.38 -0.09
N LEU A 41 -6.28 5.04 0.93
CA LEU A 41 -5.10 5.80 1.32
C LEU A 41 -3.95 5.64 0.32
N LEU A 42 -3.90 4.49 -0.37
CA LEU A 42 -2.74 4.04 -1.15
C LEU A 42 -3.02 3.99 -2.66
N THR A 43 -4.27 4.18 -3.06
CA THR A 43 -4.74 3.98 -4.43
C THR A 43 -5.31 5.27 -5.00
N TYR A 44 -5.26 5.38 -6.33
CA TYR A 44 -5.81 6.50 -7.10
C TYR A 44 -5.46 7.88 -6.50
N GLN A 45 -6.46 8.76 -6.27
CA GLN A 45 -6.25 10.11 -5.76
C GLN A 45 -5.84 10.14 -4.28
N GLY A 46 -5.98 9.05 -3.53
CA GLY A 46 -5.51 9.02 -2.14
C GLY A 46 -4.04 9.40 -1.98
N ARG A 47 -3.23 9.08 -2.99
CA ARG A 47 -1.81 9.45 -3.05
C ARG A 47 -1.58 10.97 -3.07
N ASP A 48 -2.57 11.72 -3.55
CA ASP A 48 -2.51 13.18 -3.66
C ASP A 48 -3.11 13.86 -2.41
N TYR A 49 -4.08 13.23 -1.74
CA TYR A 49 -4.84 13.84 -0.63
C TYR A 49 -4.34 13.43 0.77
N CYS A 50 -3.57 12.35 0.91
CA CYS A 50 -3.25 11.78 2.22
C CYS A 50 -1.97 12.31 2.87
N GLY A 51 -1.08 12.95 2.13
CA GLY A 51 0.23 13.35 2.64
C GLY A 51 1.05 12.16 3.15
N GLU A 52 1.81 12.36 4.23
CA GLU A 52 2.46 11.25 4.95
C GLU A 52 1.39 10.36 5.60
N ILE A 53 1.56 9.03 5.58
CA ILE A 53 0.60 8.11 6.19
C ILE A 53 1.26 7.38 7.35
N VAL A 54 0.68 7.53 8.55
CA VAL A 54 1.05 6.82 9.77
C VAL A 54 -0.05 5.82 10.11
N PHE A 55 0.34 4.64 10.58
CA PHE A 55 -0.58 3.62 11.05
C PHE A 55 -0.46 3.45 12.56
N ASP A 56 -1.59 3.39 13.24
CA ASP A 56 -1.70 3.09 14.65
C ASP A 56 -2.71 1.95 14.85
N ASN A 57 -2.30 0.85 15.49
CA ASN A 57 -3.21 -0.28 15.73
C ASN A 57 -4.16 -0.02 16.91
N LEU A 58 -4.01 1.09 17.64
CA LEU A 58 -4.75 1.40 18.86
C LEU A 58 -4.66 0.30 19.92
N GLU A 59 -3.52 -0.40 19.96
CA GLU A 59 -3.26 -1.51 20.89
C GLU A 59 -4.31 -2.65 20.82
N VAL A 60 -5.03 -2.78 19.69
CA VAL A 60 -5.94 -3.91 19.52
C VAL A 60 -5.15 -5.22 19.48
N PRO A 61 -5.67 -6.32 20.05
CA PRO A 61 -4.97 -7.60 20.05
C PRO A 61 -4.72 -8.13 18.62
N ASP A 62 -3.59 -8.81 18.42
CA ASP A 62 -3.17 -9.34 17.11
C ASP A 62 -4.14 -10.38 16.52
N ASP A 63 -4.95 -11.02 17.37
CA ASP A 63 -5.96 -12.00 16.94
C ASP A 63 -7.13 -11.34 16.19
N VAL A 64 -7.30 -10.01 16.30
CA VAL A 64 -8.23 -9.22 15.47
C VAL A 64 -7.85 -9.32 13.99
N TYR A 65 -6.56 -9.49 13.67
CA TYR A 65 -6.06 -9.59 12.30
C TYR A 65 -5.85 -11.01 11.80
N THR A 66 -5.61 -11.96 12.72
CA THR A 66 -5.13 -13.31 12.39
C THR A 66 -6.11 -14.42 12.76
N GLY A 67 -7.16 -14.12 13.52
CA GLY A 67 -8.18 -15.07 13.96
C GLY A 67 -9.08 -15.57 12.84
N LYS A 68 -9.80 -16.68 13.09
CA LYS A 68 -10.75 -17.26 12.13
C LYS A 68 -11.90 -16.32 11.77
N SER A 69 -12.25 -15.43 12.68
CA SER A 69 -13.31 -14.42 12.51
C SER A 69 -12.76 -13.06 12.04
N SER A 70 -11.45 -12.97 11.77
CA SER A 70 -10.83 -11.72 11.33
C SER A 70 -11.34 -11.30 9.95
N PRO A 71 -11.45 -10.00 9.69
CA PRO A 71 -11.77 -9.50 8.36
C PRO A 71 -10.74 -9.98 7.34
N VAL A 72 -11.22 -10.51 6.21
CA VAL A 72 -10.33 -10.89 5.10
C VAL A 72 -9.92 -9.61 4.37
N PRO A 73 -8.61 -9.31 4.23
CA PRO A 73 -8.17 -8.13 3.52
C PRO A 73 -8.50 -8.26 2.01
N SER A 74 -9.04 -7.19 1.42
CA SER A 74 -9.31 -7.11 -0.02
C SER A 74 -8.05 -6.93 -0.87
N ALA A 75 -6.93 -6.53 -0.25
CA ALA A 75 -5.62 -6.45 -0.85
C ALA A 75 -4.51 -6.58 0.20
N ILE A 76 -3.33 -6.97 -0.27
CA ILE A 76 -2.11 -7.04 0.53
C ILE A 76 -1.13 -5.98 0.01
N ARG A 77 -0.62 -5.13 0.90
CA ARG A 77 0.41 -4.15 0.55
C ARG A 77 1.73 -4.88 0.40
N ILE A 78 2.35 -4.73 -0.76
CA ILE A 78 3.69 -5.27 -1.02
C ILE A 78 4.71 -4.37 -0.32
N ASP A 79 5.41 -4.91 0.68
CA ASP A 79 6.51 -4.21 1.35
C ASP A 79 7.84 -4.63 0.74
N ILE A 80 8.68 -3.67 0.35
CA ILE A 80 9.97 -3.96 -0.30
C ILE A 80 10.89 -4.78 0.62
N ASN A 81 10.80 -4.59 1.93
CA ASN A 81 11.62 -5.32 2.90
C ASN A 81 11.20 -6.80 2.96
N ASP A 82 9.91 -7.09 2.78
CA ASP A 82 9.39 -8.46 2.76
C ASP A 82 9.58 -9.12 1.39
N VAL A 83 9.45 -8.37 0.30
CA VAL A 83 9.68 -8.89 -1.07
C VAL A 83 11.06 -9.49 -1.21
N THR A 84 12.07 -8.89 -0.56
CA THR A 84 13.45 -9.37 -0.68
C THR A 84 13.65 -10.81 -0.21
N ARG A 85 12.79 -11.30 0.69
CA ARG A 85 12.80 -12.68 1.21
C ARG A 85 12.46 -13.71 0.14
N HIS A 86 11.80 -13.30 -0.94
CA HIS A 86 11.45 -14.17 -2.06
C HIS A 86 12.61 -14.35 -3.06
N PHE A 87 13.69 -13.57 -2.96
CA PHE A 87 14.85 -13.75 -3.84
C PHE A 87 15.75 -14.88 -3.34
N LEU A 88 16.06 -15.82 -4.24
CA LEU A 88 16.98 -16.90 -3.95
C LEU A 88 18.44 -16.40 -3.96
N PRO A 89 19.26 -16.75 -2.94
CA PRO A 89 20.69 -16.47 -2.96
C PRO A 89 21.37 -17.11 -4.18
N ARG A 90 22.33 -16.40 -4.79
CA ARG A 90 23.09 -16.91 -5.94
C ARG A 90 24.48 -17.38 -5.50
N ARG A 91 24.88 -18.56 -5.99
CA ARG A 91 26.25 -19.08 -5.77
C ARG A 91 27.26 -18.21 -6.53
N LYS A 92 28.43 -17.96 -5.92
CA LYS A 92 29.51 -17.17 -6.53
C LYS A 92 30.06 -17.79 -7.82
N SER A 93 29.94 -19.11 -7.98
CA SER A 93 30.43 -19.85 -9.14
C SER A 93 29.40 -19.98 -10.28
N SER A 94 28.23 -19.34 -10.17
CA SER A 94 27.20 -19.43 -11.21
C SER A 94 27.60 -18.71 -12.50
N HIS A 95 27.11 -19.22 -13.64
CA HIS A 95 27.28 -18.65 -14.98
C HIS A 95 25.92 -18.33 -15.64
N LYS A 96 25.95 -17.69 -16.81
CA LYS A 96 24.76 -17.21 -17.54
C LYS A 96 23.65 -18.25 -17.76
N GLY A 97 24.01 -19.54 -17.89
CA GLY A 97 23.04 -20.64 -18.04
C GLY A 97 22.30 -21.09 -16.77
N ASN A 98 22.69 -20.64 -15.56
CA ASN A 98 22.10 -21.18 -14.31
C ASN A 98 20.81 -20.49 -13.84
N HIS A 99 20.38 -19.40 -14.47
CA HIS A 99 19.28 -18.56 -13.97
C HIS A 99 18.17 -18.36 -15.00
N GLY A 100 18.00 -19.32 -15.92
CA GLY A 100 17.00 -19.28 -16.96
C GLY A 100 17.38 -18.38 -18.14
N HIS A 101 16.64 -18.56 -19.22
CA HIS A 101 16.73 -17.76 -20.43
C HIS A 101 15.32 -17.32 -20.78
N VAL A 102 15.16 -16.04 -21.11
CA VAL A 102 13.87 -15.46 -21.49
C VAL A 102 14.02 -14.82 -22.85
N VAL A 103 13.07 -15.08 -23.74
CA VAL A 103 12.87 -14.35 -24.99
C VAL A 103 11.57 -13.57 -24.84
N VAL A 104 11.63 -12.25 -25.06
CA VAL A 104 10.44 -11.40 -25.12
C VAL A 104 10.19 -11.06 -26.58
N MET A 105 9.02 -11.44 -27.09
CA MET A 105 8.57 -11.09 -28.44
C MET A 105 7.30 -10.26 -28.32
N GLY A 106 7.32 -9.08 -28.93
CA GLY A 106 6.21 -8.15 -28.94
C GLY A 106 6.39 -7.08 -30.00
N GLY A 107 5.28 -6.61 -30.55
CA GLY A 107 5.18 -5.58 -31.57
C GLY A 107 3.71 -5.35 -31.90
N ASP A 108 3.35 -4.11 -32.22
CA ASP A 108 2.02 -3.69 -32.65
C ASP A 108 2.18 -2.64 -33.78
N TYR A 109 1.10 -2.26 -34.45
CA TYR A 109 1.10 -1.20 -35.46
C TYR A 109 1.27 0.21 -34.87
N GLY A 110 1.15 0.36 -33.55
CA GLY A 110 1.17 1.62 -32.83
C GLY A 110 -0.11 1.85 -32.03
#